data_AF-A0A142YGV6-F1
#
_entry.id   AF-A0A142YGV6-F1
#
_cell.length_a   1.000
_cell.length_b   1.000
_cell.length_c   1.000
_cell.angle_alpha   90.00
_cell.angle_beta   90.00
_cell.angle_gamma   90.00
#
_symmetry.space_group_name_H-M   'P 1'
#
loop_
_entity.id
_entity.type
_entity.pdbx_description
1 polymer ?
#
loop_
_entity_poly.entity_id
_entity_poly.type
_entity_poly.pdbx_seq_one_letter_code
_entity_poly.pdbx_strand_id
1 'polypeptide(L)'
;MKQGESPTVIARILGVRRRSLYRWKKMARATPEGLAARPHPGPRPRLTAEQLRELGTLLRQDGWPNALWTAQRVAEMIRRHFDVEHVRKILRRRLGWSSQVPQAKAKQRNVEKIDR
;
A
#
# COMPACT_ATOMS: atom_id res chain seq x y z
N MET A 1 14.61 -3.74 -39.28
CA MET A 1 13.79 -4.98 -39.23
C MET A 1 12.43 -4.91 -39.94
N LYS A 2 11.95 -3.74 -40.41
CA LYS A 2 10.81 -3.62 -41.33
C LYS A 2 11.25 -3.26 -42.75
N GLN A 3 12.37 -2.55 -42.89
CA GLN A 3 12.95 -2.10 -44.15
C GLN A 3 14.17 -2.95 -44.58
N GLY A 4 14.20 -4.24 -44.21
CA GLY A 4 15.28 -5.15 -44.62
C GLY A 4 16.58 -5.13 -43.79
N GLU A 5 16.72 -4.23 -42.81
CA GLU A 5 17.96 -4.12 -42.02
C GLU A 5 18.31 -5.41 -41.24
N SER A 6 19.61 -5.74 -41.22
CA SER A 6 20.14 -6.92 -40.52
C SER A 6 19.86 -6.87 -39.01
N PRO A 7 19.20 -7.89 -38.43
CA PRO A 7 18.95 -8.00 -36.99
C PRO A 7 20.22 -7.95 -36.15
N THR A 8 21.34 -8.41 -36.72
CA THR A 8 22.66 -8.42 -36.06
C THR A 8 23.23 -7.01 -35.92
N VAL A 9 23.07 -6.17 -36.95
CA VAL A 9 23.53 -4.78 -36.93
C VAL A 9 22.68 -3.97 -35.94
N ILE A 10 21.35 -4.12 -36.00
CA ILE A 10 20.44 -3.44 -35.06
C ILE A 10 20.74 -3.82 -33.62
N ALA A 11 20.93 -5.11 -33.34
CA ALA A 11 21.26 -5.59 -32.00
C ALA A 11 22.58 -4.98 -31.48
N ARG A 12 23.59 -4.84 -32.35
CA ARG A 12 24.87 -4.21 -32.03
C ARG A 12 24.72 -2.72 -31.71
N ILE A 13 24.01 -1.98 -32.55
CA ILE A 13 23.77 -0.54 -32.36
C ILE A 13 23.03 -0.28 -31.04
N LEU A 14 22.04 -1.11 -30.73
CA LEU A 14 21.24 -0.98 -29.51
C LEU A 14 21.91 -1.60 -28.26
N GLY A 15 23.09 -2.22 -28.39
CA GLY A 15 23.78 -2.88 -27.28
C GLY A 15 23.02 -4.06 -26.67
N VAL A 16 22.10 -4.69 -27.41
CA VAL A 16 21.27 -5.81 -26.93
C VAL A 16 21.62 -7.11 -27.62
N ARG A 17 21.29 -8.24 -27.00
CA ARG A 17 21.36 -9.54 -27.67
C ARG A 17 20.26 -9.65 -28.73
N ARG A 18 20.55 -10.33 -29.85
CA ARG A 18 19.57 -10.60 -30.93
C ARG A 18 18.27 -11.24 -30.40
N ARG A 19 18.36 -12.12 -29.40
CA ARG A 19 17.20 -12.75 -28.75
C ARG A 19 16.26 -11.73 -28.10
N SER A 20 16.81 -10.69 -27.46
CA SER A 20 16.03 -9.60 -26.86
C SER A 20 15.30 -8.81 -27.95
N LEU A 21 15.99 -8.52 -29.05
CA LEU A 21 15.41 -7.83 -30.22
C LEU A 21 14.23 -8.61 -30.82
N TYR A 22 14.36 -9.93 -31.03
CA TYR A 22 13.24 -10.76 -31.50
C TYR A 22 12.09 -10.85 -30.49
N ARG A 23 12.40 -10.92 -29.19
CA ARG A 23 11.38 -10.91 -28.12
C ARG A 23 10.56 -9.61 -28.18
N TRP A 24 11.23 -8.46 -28.25
CA TRP A 24 10.57 -7.16 -28.37
C TRP A 24 9.77 -7.03 -29.66
N LYS A 25 10.29 -7.51 -30.79
CA LYS A 25 9.55 -7.55 -32.06
C LYS A 25 8.26 -8.39 -31.95
N LYS A 26 8.31 -9.53 -31.27
CA LYS A 26 7.12 -10.37 -31.02
C LYS A 26 6.11 -9.63 -30.13
N MET A 27 6.58 -9.00 -29.05
CA MET A 27 5.74 -8.24 -28.12
C MET A 27 5.03 -7.07 -28.81
N ALA A 28 5.76 -6.27 -29.59
CA ALA A 28 5.23 -5.13 -30.33
C ALA A 28 4.23 -5.52 -31.44
N ARG A 29 4.27 -6.78 -31.92
CA ARG A 29 3.29 -7.29 -32.89
C ARG A 29 2.02 -7.82 -32.24
N ALA A 30 2.11 -8.28 -31.00
CA ALA A 30 0.99 -8.91 -30.31
C ALA A 30 -0.03 -7.85 -29.84
N THR A 31 0.44 -6.73 -29.30
CA THR A 31 -0.41 -5.62 -28.86
C THR A 31 0.27 -4.27 -29.08
N PRO A 32 -0.49 -3.19 -29.29
CA PRO A 32 0.07 -1.83 -29.38
C PRO A 32 0.90 -1.45 -28.14
N GLU A 33 0.48 -1.90 -26.96
CA GLU A 33 1.14 -1.66 -25.66
C GLU A 33 2.17 -2.74 -25.32
N GLY A 34 2.54 -3.61 -26.26
CA GLY A 34 3.37 -4.77 -25.99
C GLY A 34 4.76 -4.43 -25.43
N LEU A 35 5.26 -3.23 -25.72
CA LEU A 35 6.52 -2.70 -25.18
C LEU A 35 6.33 -1.69 -24.05
N ALA A 36 5.08 -1.40 -23.65
CA ALA A 36 4.82 -0.47 -22.56
C ALA A 36 5.46 -0.99 -21.26
N ALA A 37 6.13 -0.09 -20.54
CA ALA A 37 6.72 -0.40 -19.25
C ALA A 37 5.62 -0.81 -18.28
N ARG A 38 5.74 -2.00 -17.70
CA ARG A 38 4.84 -2.47 -16.64
C ARG A 38 5.54 -2.27 -15.30
N PRO A 39 5.00 -1.44 -14.39
CA PRO A 39 5.57 -1.33 -13.06
C PRO A 39 5.55 -2.71 -12.39
N HIS A 40 6.62 -3.04 -11.68
CA HIS A 40 6.68 -4.28 -10.93
C HIS A 40 5.52 -4.29 -9.91
N PRO A 41 4.70 -5.36 -9.82
CA PRO A 41 3.49 -5.39 -8.99
C PRO A 41 3.76 -5.21 -7.48
N GLY A 42 5.03 -5.19 -7.07
CA GLY A 42 5.44 -5.03 -5.69
C GLY A 42 5.09 -6.27 -4.86
N PRO A 43 5.43 -6.24 -3.55
CA PRO A 43 5.12 -7.33 -2.65
C PRO A 43 3.61 -7.46 -2.43
N ARG A 44 3.14 -8.70 -2.26
CA ARG A 44 1.74 -8.98 -1.92
C ARG A 44 1.35 -8.22 -0.64
N PRO A 45 0.17 -7.58 -0.60
CA PRO A 45 -0.35 -6.96 0.62
C PRO A 45 -0.40 -7.95 1.78
N ARG A 46 0.06 -7.53 2.97
CA ARG A 46 -0.05 -8.34 4.20
C ARG A 46 -1.47 -8.35 4.78
N LEU A 47 -2.30 -7.36 4.41
CA LEU A 47 -3.73 -7.34 4.71
C LEU A 47 -4.50 -7.30 3.38
N THR A 48 -5.53 -8.14 3.27
CA THR A 48 -6.47 -8.11 2.14
C THR A 48 -7.38 -6.89 2.25
N ALA A 49 -8.09 -6.57 1.16
CA ALA A 49 -9.08 -5.49 1.17
C ALA A 49 -10.27 -5.77 2.13
N GLU A 50 -10.57 -7.04 2.38
CA GLU A 50 -11.59 -7.47 3.35
C GLU A 50 -11.13 -7.24 4.78
N GLN A 51 -9.91 -7.67 5.11
CA GLN A 51 -9.31 -7.43 6.43
C GLN A 51 -9.17 -5.94 6.73
N LEU A 52 -8.91 -5.11 5.72
CA LEU A 52 -8.92 -3.64 5.88
C LEU A 52 -10.32 -3.08 6.17
N ARG A 53 -11.38 -3.65 5.59
CA ARG A 53 -12.77 -3.25 5.87
C ARG A 53 -13.20 -3.69 7.26
N GLU A 54 -12.88 -4.94 7.62
CA GLU A 54 -13.12 -5.49 8.96
C GLU A 54 -12.41 -4.67 10.02
N LEU A 55 -11.13 -4.35 9.81
CA LEU A 55 -10.38 -3.41 10.64
C LEU A 55 -11.13 -2.09 10.79
N GLY A 56 -11.59 -1.47 9.70
CA GLY A 56 -12.37 -0.23 9.77
C GLY A 56 -13.65 -0.34 10.62
N THR A 57 -14.29 -1.50 10.64
CA THR A 57 -15.48 -1.76 11.47
C THR A 57 -15.13 -1.98 12.94
N LEU A 58 -14.09 -2.76 13.23
CA LEU A 58 -13.55 -2.93 14.59
C LEU A 58 -13.13 -1.58 15.19
N LEU A 59 -12.50 -0.73 14.39
CA LEU A 59 -12.13 0.64 14.76
C LEU A 59 -13.34 1.57 14.99
N ARG A 60 -14.56 1.18 14.59
CA ARG A 60 -15.79 1.96 14.86
C ARG A 60 -16.58 1.41 16.04
N GLN A 61 -16.52 0.10 16.27
CA GLN A 61 -17.29 -0.58 17.31
C GLN A 61 -16.62 -0.50 18.68
N ASP A 62 -15.29 -0.61 18.72
CA ASP A 62 -14.54 -0.48 19.98
C ASP A 62 -14.38 1.00 20.34
N GLY A 63 -15.45 1.59 20.87
CA GLY A 63 -15.40 2.84 21.62
C GLY A 63 -14.58 2.64 22.89
N TRP A 64 -13.25 2.68 22.77
CA TRP A 64 -12.37 2.56 23.94
C TRP A 64 -12.71 3.65 24.96
N PRO A 65 -12.65 3.38 26.27
CA PRO A 65 -13.14 4.27 27.34
C PRO A 65 -12.58 5.70 27.28
N ASN A 66 -11.42 5.88 26.64
CA ASN A 66 -10.72 7.16 26.57
C ASN A 66 -10.83 7.82 25.18
N ALA A 67 -11.58 7.28 24.22
CA ALA A 67 -11.76 7.79 22.85
C ALA A 67 -10.46 8.06 22.06
N LEU A 68 -9.31 7.54 22.51
CA LEU A 68 -8.00 7.82 21.93
C LEU A 68 -7.47 6.63 21.10
N TRP A 69 -7.60 6.76 19.79
CA TRP A 69 -6.97 5.90 18.78
C TRP A 69 -5.48 6.23 18.66
N THR A 70 -4.63 5.56 19.43
CA THR A 70 -3.16 5.67 19.23
C THR A 70 -2.69 4.64 18.21
N ALA A 71 -1.71 5.01 17.37
CA ALA A 71 -1.17 4.07 16.37
C ALA A 71 -0.56 2.80 16.99
N GLN A 72 -0.16 2.85 18.26
CA GLN A 72 0.33 1.68 19.00
C GLN A 72 -0.79 0.69 19.30
N ARG A 73 -1.96 1.17 19.76
CA ARG A 73 -3.12 0.32 20.06
C ARG A 73 -3.68 -0.34 18.82
N VAL A 74 -3.83 0.43 17.74
CA VAL A 74 -4.25 -0.12 16.45
C VAL A 74 -3.23 -1.15 15.93
N ALA A 75 -1.93 -0.88 16.12
CA ALA A 75 -0.89 -1.85 15.78
C ALA A 75 -1.00 -3.16 16.57
N GLU A 76 -1.39 -3.08 17.84
CA GLU A 76 -1.59 -4.26 18.67
C GLU A 76 -2.85 -5.04 18.29
N MET A 77 -3.96 -4.36 18.03
CA MET A 77 -5.20 -5.00 17.58
C MET A 77 -4.97 -5.77 16.27
N ILE A 78 -4.27 -5.17 15.32
CA ILE A 78 -3.96 -5.81 14.04
C ILE A 78 -2.97 -6.97 14.21
N ARG A 79 -1.98 -6.86 15.10
CA ARG A 79 -1.12 -8.00 15.45
C ARG A 79 -1.94 -9.16 15.99
N ARG A 80 -2.87 -8.88 16.92
CA ARG A 80 -3.70 -9.92 17.56
C ARG A 80 -4.72 -10.55 16.61
N HIS A 81 -5.34 -9.77 15.74
CA HIS A 81 -6.43 -10.25 14.86
C HIS A 81 -5.93 -10.78 13.51
N PHE A 82 -4.81 -10.29 13.01
CA PHE A 82 -4.33 -10.59 11.65
C PHE A 82 -2.90 -11.14 11.60
N ASP A 83 -2.22 -11.30 12.74
CA ASP A 83 -0.85 -11.84 12.84
C ASP A 83 0.19 -11.10 11.95
N VAL A 84 0.08 -9.77 11.90
CA VAL A 84 0.95 -8.93 11.04
C VAL A 84 1.94 -8.12 11.89
N GLU A 85 3.25 -8.37 11.75
CA GLU A 85 4.26 -7.66 12.56
C GLU A 85 4.54 -6.19 12.13
N HIS A 86 4.24 -5.80 10.88
CA HIS A 86 4.62 -4.50 10.30
C HIS A 86 3.49 -3.46 10.21
N VAL A 87 2.63 -3.43 11.24
CA VAL A 87 1.36 -2.69 11.18
C VAL A 87 1.51 -1.19 11.00
N ARG A 88 2.48 -0.53 11.67
CA ARG A 88 2.67 0.94 11.56
C ARG A 88 2.90 1.40 10.12
N LYS A 89 3.60 0.59 9.31
CA LYS A 89 3.86 0.89 7.89
C LYS A 89 2.60 0.76 7.05
N ILE A 90 1.73 -0.19 7.38
CA ILE A 90 0.43 -0.39 6.72
C ILE A 90 -0.51 0.77 7.06
N LEU A 91 -0.62 1.12 8.34
CA LEU A 91 -1.45 2.25 8.80
C LEU A 91 -1.08 3.56 8.10
N ARG A 92 0.23 3.87 8.04
CA ARG A 92 0.70 5.11 7.43
C ARG A 92 0.56 5.13 5.90
N ARG A 93 0.95 4.04 5.22
CA ARG A 93 1.03 4.02 3.74
C ARG A 93 -0.27 3.63 3.04
N ARG A 94 -1.15 2.86 3.69
CA ARG A 94 -2.39 2.36 3.07
C ARG A 94 -3.65 3.01 3.62
N LEU A 95 -3.67 3.35 4.90
CA LEU A 95 -4.84 3.97 5.54
C LEU A 95 -4.67 5.48 5.75
N GLY A 96 -3.52 6.05 5.36
CA GLY A 96 -3.22 7.48 5.56
C GLY A 96 -3.17 7.88 7.03
N TRP A 97 -3.11 6.91 7.95
CA TRP A 97 -3.30 7.18 9.37
C TRP A 97 -1.97 7.58 10.00
N SER A 98 -1.91 8.82 10.47
CA SER A 98 -0.85 9.30 11.35
C SER A 98 -1.37 9.27 12.78
N SER A 99 -0.53 8.86 13.73
CA SER A 99 -0.89 8.96 15.16
C SER A 99 -1.01 10.44 15.47
N GLN A 100 -2.22 10.98 15.47
CA GLN A 100 -2.43 12.33 15.95
C GLN A 100 -2.27 12.29 17.47
N VAL A 101 -1.25 12.97 17.97
CA VAL A 101 -1.14 13.25 19.40
C VAL A 101 -2.37 14.10 19.72
N PRO A 102 -3.25 13.67 20.64
CA PRO A 102 -4.35 14.53 21.06
C PRO A 102 -3.75 15.82 21.59
N GLN A 103 -4.13 16.97 21.01
CA GLN A 103 -3.83 18.26 21.62
C GLN A 103 -4.38 18.22 23.05
N ALA A 104 -3.52 18.50 24.03
CA ALA A 104 -3.89 18.52 25.43
C ALA A 104 -5.04 19.53 25.62
N LYS A 105 -6.28 19.05 25.70
CA LYS A 105 -7.39 19.88 26.15
C LYS A 105 -7.20 20.12 27.64
N ALA A 106 -7.12 21.38 28.03
CA ALA A 106 -7.03 21.79 29.42
C ALA A 106 -8.15 21.14 30.24
N LYS A 107 -7.76 20.49 31.34
CA LYS A 107 -8.62 19.74 32.23
C LYS A 107 -9.29 20.69 33.23
N GLN A 108 -10.15 21.59 32.76
CA GLN A 108 -11.07 22.33 33.63
C GLN A 108 -12.49 21.87 33.33
N ARG A 109 -12.83 20.71 33.89
CA ARG A 109 -14.20 20.28 34.05
C ARG A 109 -14.46 20.34 35.56
N ASN A 110 -15.08 21.43 36.01
CA ASN A 110 -15.65 21.52 37.35
C ASN A 110 -16.74 20.47 37.44
N VAL A 111 -16.50 19.44 38.26
CA VAL A 111 -17.51 18.45 38.63
C VAL A 111 -18.11 18.90 39.95
N GLU A 112 -18.82 20.03 39.93
CA GLU A 112 -19.75 20.41 40.99
C GLU A 112 -21.08 20.74 40.31
N LYS A 113 -22.16 20.13 40.81
CA LYS A 113 -23.53 20.08 40.25
C LYS A 113 -23.78 19.00 39.20
N ILE A 114 -23.75 17.75 39.66
CA ILE A 114 -24.90 16.86 39.41
C ILE A 114 -25.29 16.31 40.77
N ASP A 115 -26.14 17.05 41.46
CA ASP A 115 -26.92 16.56 42.59
C ASP A 115 -28.39 16.65 42.19
N ARG A 116 -29.11 15.58 42.49
CA ARG A 116 -30.53 15.25 42.25
C ARG A 116 -30.97 14.73 40.87
#